data_AF-A0A537HQ55-F1
#
_entry.id   AF-A0A537HQ55-F1
#
_cell.length_a   1.000
_cell.length_b   1.000
_cell.length_c   1.000
_cell.angle_alpha   90.00
_cell.angle_beta   90.00
_cell.angle_gamma   90.00
#
_symmetry.space_group_name_H-M   'P 1'
#
loop_
_entity.id
_entity.type
_entity.pdbx_description
1 polymer ?
#
loop_
_entity_poly.entity_id
_entity_poly.type
_entity_poly.pdbx_seq_one_letter_code
_entity_poly.pdbx_strand_id
1 'polypeptide(L)'
;MLESVLSCYHSDALGSTRLVMDSNRHVIFADDHLSYGQDNGTSAGTETYKFTGNSYSSTNGLYYEFQRWYDNATGRFISQDPLPGHLRNPQSLDAFSYVLNQPTSLVDPSGESAR
;
A
#
# COMPACT_ATOMS: atom_id res chain seq x y z
N MET A 1 7.69 15.06 -30.17
CA MET A 1 6.44 14.34 -29.83
C MET A 1 6.77 13.44 -28.67
N LEU A 2 6.08 13.58 -27.53
CA LEU A 2 6.13 12.56 -26.49
C LEU A 2 5.25 11.41 -26.99
N GLU A 3 5.83 10.23 -27.21
CA GLU A 3 5.03 9.04 -27.45
C GLU A 3 4.23 8.74 -26.19
N SER A 4 2.91 8.59 -26.34
CA SER A 4 2.04 8.15 -25.27
C SER A 4 2.30 6.67 -25.01
N VAL A 5 2.99 6.34 -23.92
CA VAL A 5 3.13 4.96 -23.45
C VAL A 5 1.84 4.57 -22.73
N LEU A 6 1.19 3.50 -23.20
CA LEU A 6 0.01 2.93 -22.56
C LEU A 6 0.45 1.77 -21.66
N SER A 7 0.06 1.83 -20.38
CA SER A 7 0.26 0.75 -19.41
C SER A 7 -1.08 0.23 -18.91
N CYS A 8 -1.21 -1.10 -18.78
CA CYS A 8 -2.39 -1.78 -18.24
C CYS A 8 -2.07 -2.30 -16.83
N TYR A 9 -2.84 -1.85 -15.84
CA TYR A 9 -2.71 -2.24 -14.44
C TYR A 9 -3.72 -3.33 -14.08
N HIS A 10 -3.24 -4.35 -13.36
CA HIS A 10 -4.06 -5.40 -12.78
C HIS A 10 -3.89 -5.36 -11.28
N SER A 11 -4.99 -5.12 -10.57
CA SER A 11 -5.01 -5.01 -9.12
C SER A 11 -5.73 -6.18 -8.46
N ASP A 12 -5.37 -6.47 -7.21
CA ASP A 12 -6.11 -7.41 -6.38
C ASP A 12 -7.38 -6.81 -5.75
N ALA A 13 -8.05 -7.57 -4.89
CA ALA A 13 -9.29 -7.17 -4.23
C ALA A 13 -9.15 -5.96 -3.29
N LEU A 14 -7.93 -5.69 -2.78
CA LEU A 14 -7.63 -4.52 -1.96
C LEU A 14 -7.11 -3.34 -2.79
N GLY A 15 -7.01 -3.51 -4.11
CA GLY A 15 -6.47 -2.50 -5.02
C GLY A 15 -4.95 -2.54 -5.18
N SER A 16 -4.25 -3.51 -4.58
CA SER A 16 -2.80 -3.60 -4.73
C SER A 16 -2.42 -3.97 -6.16
N THR A 17 -1.47 -3.27 -6.75
CA THR A 17 -0.97 -3.58 -8.10
C THR A 17 -0.23 -4.91 -8.09
N ARG A 18 -0.71 -5.89 -8.88
CA ARG A 18 -0.10 -7.22 -9.03
C ARG A 18 0.67 -7.39 -10.33
N LEU A 19 0.22 -6.72 -11.39
CA LEU A 19 0.81 -6.83 -12.72
C LEU A 19 0.61 -5.53 -13.51
N VAL A 20 1.68 -5.02 -14.10
CA VAL A 20 1.66 -3.92 -15.07
C VAL A 20 2.25 -4.41 -16.38
N MET A 21 1.53 -4.19 -17.48
CA MET A 21 1.99 -4.53 -18.83
C MET A 21 1.97 -3.33 -19.75
N ASP A 22 2.88 -3.30 -20.73
CA ASP A 22 2.83 -2.34 -21.83
C ASP A 22 1.75 -2.70 -22.88
N SER A 23 1.59 -1.85 -23.89
CA SER A 23 0.65 -2.08 -25.01
C SER A 23 0.95 -3.34 -25.84
N ASN A 24 2.17 -3.86 -25.78
CA ASN A 24 2.62 -5.07 -26.47
C ASN A 24 2.51 -6.32 -25.60
N ARG A 25 1.91 -6.21 -24.40
CA ARG A 25 1.78 -7.28 -23.39
C ARG A 25 3.11 -7.74 -22.80
N HIS A 26 4.13 -6.88 -22.82
CA HIS A 26 5.35 -7.09 -22.07
C HIS A 26 5.12 -6.75 -20.60
N VAL A 27 5.58 -7.60 -19.69
CA VAL A 27 5.48 -7.38 -18.24
C VAL A 27 6.48 -6.32 -17.81
N ILE A 28 5.98 -5.17 -17.35
CA ILE A 28 6.78 -4.07 -16.79
C ILE A 28 7.01 -4.30 -15.29
N PHE A 29 5.98 -4.74 -14.58
CA PHE A 29 6.03 -5.02 -13.15
C PHE A 29 5.15 -6.21 -12.82
N ALA A 30 5.60 -7.06 -11.90
CA ALA A 30 4.77 -8.08 -11.28
C ALA A 30 5.22 -8.26 -9.83
N ASP A 31 4.27 -8.35 -8.90
CA ASP A 31 4.58 -8.54 -7.48
C ASP A 31 3.40 -9.20 -6.77
N ASP A 32 3.75 -10.09 -5.86
CA ASP A 32 2.82 -10.63 -4.89
C ASP A 32 3.16 -10.09 -3.51
N HIS A 33 2.19 -9.39 -2.92
CA HIS A 33 2.35 -8.77 -1.61
C HIS A 33 1.98 -9.74 -0.48
N LEU A 34 2.78 -9.74 0.57
CA LEU A 34 2.43 -10.29 1.89
C LEU A 34 1.34 -9.43 2.56
N SER A 35 0.78 -9.93 3.66
CA SER A 35 -0.40 -9.33 4.32
C SER A 35 -0.26 -7.85 4.67
N TYR A 36 0.96 -7.36 4.95
CA TYR A 36 1.22 -5.97 5.33
C TYR A 36 1.88 -5.15 4.20
N GLY A 37 1.89 -5.67 2.96
CA GLY A 37 2.38 -4.93 1.80
C GLY A 37 3.88 -5.07 1.55
N GLN A 38 4.57 -6.02 2.18
CA GLN A 38 5.91 -6.42 1.77
C GLN A 38 5.86 -7.21 0.46
N ASP A 39 6.86 -7.04 -0.41
CA ASP A 39 7.12 -7.94 -1.54
C ASP A 39 7.39 -9.36 -1.01
N ASN A 40 6.98 -10.38 -1.77
CA ASN A 40 7.18 -11.78 -1.39
C ASN A 40 8.57 -12.34 -1.74
N GLY A 41 9.51 -11.52 -2.19
CA GLY A 41 10.84 -11.89 -2.64
C GLY A 41 10.94 -12.31 -4.10
N THR A 42 9.86 -12.21 -4.88
CA THR A 42 9.80 -12.67 -6.28
C THR A 42 9.32 -11.63 -7.27
N SER A 43 9.22 -10.35 -6.87
CA SER A 43 8.83 -9.29 -7.79
C SER A 43 9.75 -9.13 -9.00
N ALA A 44 9.15 -8.66 -10.10
CA ALA A 44 9.82 -8.26 -11.32
C ALA A 44 9.55 -6.79 -11.59
N GLY A 45 10.58 -6.06 -12.03
CA GLY A 45 10.48 -4.66 -12.42
C GLY A 45 10.27 -3.68 -11.26
N THR A 46 9.85 -2.46 -11.57
CA THR A 46 9.59 -1.41 -10.58
C THR A 46 8.29 -0.69 -10.86
N GLU A 47 7.54 -0.39 -9.81
CA GLU A 47 6.30 0.37 -9.85
C GLU A 47 6.25 1.27 -8.62
N THR A 48 5.66 2.46 -8.79
CA THR A 48 5.46 3.43 -7.71
C THR A 48 4.23 3.05 -6.90
N TYR A 49 3.10 2.73 -7.54
CA TYR A 49 1.85 2.43 -6.85
C TYR A 49 1.70 0.92 -6.64
N LYS A 50 1.91 0.46 -5.41
CA LYS A 50 2.04 -0.97 -5.08
C LYS A 50 0.91 -1.46 -4.18
N PHE A 51 1.19 -1.79 -2.92
CA PHE A 51 0.21 -2.23 -1.94
C PHE A 51 -0.93 -1.21 -1.80
N THR A 52 -2.17 -1.70 -1.85
CA THR A 52 -3.42 -0.91 -1.75
C THR A 52 -3.51 0.29 -2.71
N GLY A 53 -2.67 0.32 -3.76
CA GLY A 53 -2.57 1.44 -4.71
C GLY A 53 -1.78 2.64 -4.19
N ASN A 54 -1.13 2.53 -3.02
CA ASN A 54 -0.37 3.62 -2.43
C ASN A 54 1.06 3.71 -2.98
N SER A 55 1.61 4.92 -2.99
CA SER A 55 2.96 5.15 -3.53
C SER A 55 4.03 4.65 -2.57
N TYR A 56 4.89 3.76 -3.06
CA TYR A 56 6.04 3.21 -2.36
C TYR A 56 7.33 3.96 -2.71
N SER A 57 8.09 4.35 -1.70
CA SER A 57 9.41 4.96 -1.87
C SER A 57 10.50 3.94 -1.52
N SER A 58 11.24 3.49 -2.53
CA SER A 58 12.37 2.56 -2.33
C SER A 58 13.55 3.20 -1.59
N THR A 59 13.62 4.53 -1.52
CA THR A 59 14.70 5.25 -0.80
C THR A 59 14.60 5.09 0.71
N ASN A 60 13.38 5.03 1.26
CA ASN A 60 13.14 4.91 2.70
C ASN A 60 12.39 3.63 3.08
N GLY A 61 11.89 2.86 2.11
CA GLY A 61 11.15 1.63 2.34
C GLY A 61 9.72 1.85 2.83
N LEU A 62 9.16 3.05 2.67
CA LEU A 62 7.86 3.42 3.22
C LEU A 62 6.81 3.63 2.12
N TYR A 63 5.57 3.36 2.47
CA TYR A 63 4.41 3.82 1.72
C TYR A 63 3.99 5.19 2.21
N TYR A 64 3.65 6.07 1.26
CA TYR A 64 2.95 7.30 1.56
C TYR A 64 1.45 7.06 1.44
N GLU A 65 0.75 7.07 2.57
CA GLU A 65 -0.70 6.91 2.64
C GLU A 65 -1.33 8.27 2.97
N PHE A 66 -1.03 9.30 2.19
CA PHE A 66 -1.53 10.66 2.40
C PHE A 66 -1.12 11.31 3.74
N GLN A 67 -1.81 11.06 4.84
CA GLN A 67 -1.58 11.81 6.08
C GLN A 67 -0.43 11.24 6.90
N ARG A 68 -0.06 9.99 6.65
CA ARG A 68 1.01 9.29 7.36
C ARG A 68 1.88 8.48 6.42
N TRP A 69 3.10 8.23 6.88
CA TRP A 69 4.00 7.26 6.27
C TRP A 69 3.83 5.91 6.96
N TYR A 70 3.65 4.87 6.16
CA TYR A 70 3.45 3.50 6.59
C TYR A 70 4.70 2.67 6.33
N ASP A 71 5.18 2.00 7.37
CA ASP A 71 6.27 1.04 7.30
C ASP A 71 5.71 -0.37 7.18
N ASN A 72 5.82 -0.93 5.98
CA ASN A 72 5.36 -2.29 5.70
C ASN A 72 6.20 -3.35 6.41
N ALA A 73 7.47 -3.08 6.75
CA ALA A 73 8.34 -4.06 7.42
C ALA A 73 7.86 -4.32 8.85
N THR A 74 7.39 -3.28 9.55
CA THR A 74 6.81 -3.39 10.90
C THR A 74 5.29 -3.53 10.91
N GLY A 75 4.62 -3.22 9.80
CA GLY A 75 3.16 -3.23 9.70
C GLY A 75 2.49 -2.09 10.47
N ARG A 76 3.16 -0.93 10.59
CA ARG A 76 2.75 0.21 11.41
C ARG A 76 2.97 1.54 10.69
N PHE A 77 2.21 2.56 11.09
CA PHE A 77 2.57 3.93 10.76
C PHE A 77 3.78 4.38 11.58
N ILE A 78 4.62 5.24 11.00
CA ILE A 78 5.79 5.81 11.70
C ILE A 78 5.45 7.10 12.46
N SER A 79 4.19 7.55 12.38
CA SER A 79 3.66 8.70 13.10
C SER A 79 2.29 8.36 13.68
N GLN A 80 1.97 9.00 14.80
CA GLN A 80 0.68 8.83 15.48
C GLN A 80 -0.49 9.26 14.57
N ASP A 81 -1.61 8.56 14.65
CA ASP A 81 -2.88 9.00 14.09
C ASP A 81 -3.29 10.39 14.61
N PRO A 82 -3.62 11.35 13.73
CA PRO A 82 -4.17 12.63 14.17
C PRO A 82 -5.57 12.50 14.83
N LEU A 83 -6.31 11.42 14.55
CA LEU A 83 -7.62 11.17 15.13
C LEU A 83 -7.49 10.30 16.40
N PRO A 84 -8.22 10.64 17.48
CA PRO A 84 -8.23 9.84 18.68
C PRO A 84 -9.03 8.54 18.46
N GLY A 85 -8.52 7.44 19.03
CA GLY A 85 -9.24 6.18 19.09
C GLY A 85 -10.53 6.26 19.92
N HIS A 86 -11.38 5.24 19.77
CA HIS A 86 -12.66 5.13 20.45
C HIS A 86 -12.61 4.13 21.61
N LEU A 87 -13.05 4.53 22.82
CA LEU A 87 -13.09 3.63 23.98
C LEU A 87 -13.95 2.37 23.79
N ARG A 88 -14.95 2.43 22.88
CA ARG A 88 -15.79 1.27 22.51
C ARG A 88 -15.11 0.33 21.51
N ASN A 89 -14.02 0.76 20.87
CA ASN A 89 -13.15 -0.07 20.04
C ASN A 89 -11.71 0.05 20.57
N PRO A 90 -11.32 -0.70 21.61
CA PRO A 90 -10.00 -0.58 22.21
C PRO A 90 -8.84 -0.78 21.21
N GLN A 91 -9.04 -1.51 20.11
CA GLN A 91 -8.02 -1.69 19.08
C GLN A 91 -7.68 -0.37 18.37
N SER A 92 -8.66 0.53 18.22
CA SER A 92 -8.46 1.87 17.65
C SER A 92 -7.64 2.81 18.56
N LEU A 93 -7.37 2.42 19.82
CA LEU A 93 -6.50 3.20 20.71
C LEU A 93 -5.01 3.00 20.40
N ASP A 94 -4.64 1.99 19.60
CA ASP A 94 -3.29 1.88 19.05
C ASP A 94 -3.16 2.84 17.85
N ALA A 95 -2.66 4.03 18.16
CA ALA A 95 -2.54 5.13 17.20
C ALA A 95 -1.47 4.93 16.11
N PHE A 96 -0.73 3.82 16.13
CA PHE A 96 0.23 3.45 15.09
C PHE A 96 -0.23 2.25 14.26
N SER A 97 -1.36 1.62 14.62
CA SER A 97 -1.87 0.46 13.91
C SER A 97 -2.31 0.79 12.49
N TYR A 98 -1.96 -0.10 11.56
CA TYR A 98 -2.55 -0.09 10.22
C TYR A 98 -3.85 -0.89 10.24
N VAL A 99 -4.95 -0.24 9.85
CA VAL A 99 -6.29 -0.84 9.62
C VAL A 99 -6.74 -1.86 10.69
N LEU A 100 -6.63 -1.49 11.97
CA LEU A 100 -6.98 -2.34 13.11
C LEU A 100 -6.28 -3.71 13.14
N ASN A 101 -5.10 -3.82 12.51
CA ASN A 101 -4.37 -5.08 12.28
C ASN A 101 -5.13 -6.10 11.41
N GLN A 102 -6.01 -5.65 10.50
CA GLN A 102 -6.76 -6.50 9.56
C GLN A 102 -6.43 -6.18 8.08
N PRO A 103 -5.15 -6.22 7.66
CA PRO A 103 -4.69 -5.65 6.39
C PRO A 103 -5.04 -6.50 5.16
N THR A 104 -5.55 -7.71 5.34
CA THR A 104 -6.04 -8.55 4.24
C THR A 104 -7.49 -8.27 3.87
N SER A 105 -8.18 -7.43 4.65
CA SER A 105 -9.62 -7.16 4.52
C SER A 105 -9.98 -5.68 4.54
N LEU A 106 -9.09 -4.83 5.05
CA LEU A 106 -9.32 -3.40 5.21
C LEU A 106 -8.21 -2.61 4.52
N VAL A 107 -8.56 -1.40 4.08
CA VAL A 107 -7.66 -0.41 3.46
C VAL A 107 -7.90 0.92 4.18
N ASP A 108 -6.87 1.76 4.29
CA ASP A 108 -6.97 3.13 4.81
C ASP A 108 -6.86 4.14 3.63
N PRO A 109 -7.98 4.59 3.02
CA PRO A 109 -7.92 5.50 1.87
C PRO A 109 -7.44 6.91 2.21
N SER A 110 -7.44 7.27 3.50
CA SER A 110 -7.05 8.60 3.98
C SER A 110 -5.71 8.60 4.70
N GLY A 111 -5.19 7.47 5.15
CA GLY A 111 -4.09 7.44 6.11
C GLY A 111 -4.42 8.07 7.45
N GLU A 112 -5.69 8.17 7.78
CA GLU A 112 -6.20 8.56 9.09
C GLU A 112 -7.18 7.43 9.42
N SER A 113 -6.85 6.59 10.40
CA SER A 113 -7.58 5.35 10.60
C SER A 113 -9.03 5.70 10.90
N ALA A 114 -9.92 5.36 9.97
CA ALA A 114 -11.35 5.52 10.16
C ALA A 114 -11.99 4.20 10.62
N ARG A 115 -12.03 4.04 11.96
CA ARG A 115 -12.98 3.26 12.78
C ARG A 115 -12.84 1.74 12.91
#